data_AF-A0A934DNA5-F1
#
_entry.id   AF-A0A934DNA5-F1
#
_cell.length_a   1.000
_cell.length_b   1.000
_cell.length_c   1.000
_cell.angle_alpha   90.00
_cell.angle_beta   90.00
_cell.angle_gamma   90.00
#
_symmetry.space_group_name_H-M   'P 1'
#
loop_
_entity.id
_entity.type
_entity.pdbx_description
1 polymer ?
#
loop_
_entity_poly.entity_id
_entity_poly.type
_entity_poly.pdbx_seq_one_letter_code
_entity_poly.pdbx_strand_id
1 'polypeptide(L)' 'MAGKAQSGHDWPVAAARGAAASRPPNAKFELSGLEMIDKTVTRSGKSGRVYLPYEWCGKHVKIIRLD' A
#
# COMPACT_ATOMS: atom_id res chain seq x y z
N MET A 1 56.11 -52.03 -3.85
CA MET A 1 55.90 -52.13 -2.38
C MET A 1 55.60 -50.73 -1.87
N ALA A 2 54.49 -50.58 -1.13
CA ALA A 2 54.02 -49.41 -0.36
C ALA A 2 53.76 -48.10 -1.14
N GLY A 3 52.64 -47.38 -1.00
CA GLY A 3 51.45 -47.52 -0.17
C GLY A 3 50.66 -46.20 -0.22
N LYS A 4 49.33 -46.30 -0.36
CA LYS A 4 48.21 -45.43 0.13
C LYS A 4 48.45 -43.90 0.22
N ALA A 5 47.75 -43.04 -0.53
CA ALA A 5 46.36 -42.58 -0.39
C ALA A 5 46.19 -41.24 0.39
N GLN A 6 45.66 -40.24 -0.33
CA GLN A 6 44.73 -39.15 0.06
C GLN A 6 45.07 -38.14 1.18
N SER A 7 45.03 -36.85 0.83
CA SER A 7 44.07 -35.86 1.36
C SER A 7 44.03 -34.68 0.36
N GLY A 8 42.91 -34.28 -0.20
CA GLY A 8 41.68 -33.86 0.48
C GLY A 8 41.59 -32.35 0.28
N HIS A 9 41.22 -31.92 -0.93
CA HIS A 9 40.92 -30.52 -1.23
C HIS A 9 39.53 -30.22 -0.63
N ASP A 10 39.48 -30.09 0.69
CA ASP A 10 38.27 -29.84 1.45
C ASP A 10 38.02 -28.33 1.52
N TRP A 11 37.50 -27.75 0.42
CA TRP A 11 36.71 -26.54 0.56
C TRP A 11 35.36 -26.96 1.14
N PRO A 12 34.87 -26.35 2.24
CA PRO A 12 33.52 -26.62 2.69
C PRO A 12 32.57 -25.98 1.69
N VAL A 13 32.18 -26.73 0.65
CA VAL A 13 30.92 -26.44 -0.04
C VAL A 13 29.82 -26.96 0.87
N ALA A 14 29.64 -26.25 2.00
CA ALA A 14 28.37 -26.25 2.67
C ALA A 14 27.40 -25.63 1.66
N ALA A 15 26.77 -26.51 0.88
CA ALA A 15 25.54 -26.21 0.18
C ALA A 15 24.58 -25.71 1.25
N ALA A 16 24.51 -24.39 1.41
CA ALA A 16 23.46 -23.72 2.16
C ALA A 16 22.17 -24.03 1.40
N ARG A 17 21.60 -25.19 1.72
CA ARG A 17 20.24 -25.58 1.38
C ARG A 17 19.36 -24.39 1.75
N GLY A 18 18.61 -23.92 0.75
CA GLY A 18 17.90 -22.66 0.77
C GLY A 18 17.21 -22.42 2.11
N ALA A 19 17.71 -21.40 2.83
CA ALA A 19 16.82 -20.66 3.70
C ALA A 19 15.80 -20.02 2.75
N ALA A 20 14.56 -20.50 2.76
CA ALA A 20 13.45 -19.81 2.15
C ALA A 20 13.51 -18.38 2.68
N ALA A 21 13.94 -17.44 1.84
CA ALA A 21 13.98 -16.03 2.20
C ALA A 21 12.57 -15.71 2.70
N SER A 22 12.43 -15.41 3.99
CA SER A 22 11.15 -15.08 4.57
C SER A 22 10.62 -13.90 3.79
N ARG A 23 9.58 -14.13 2.99
CA ARG A 23 8.91 -13.06 2.28
C ARG A 23 8.54 -12.03 3.33
N PRO A 24 8.89 -10.73 3.14
CA PRO A 24 8.58 -9.73 4.14
C PRO A 24 7.09 -9.84 4.48
N PRO A 25 6.72 -9.70 5.77
CA PRO A 25 5.33 -9.81 6.17
C PRO A 25 4.44 -8.95 5.28
N ASN A 26 3.26 -9.46 4.95
CA ASN A 26 2.23 -8.74 4.24
C ASN A 26 1.99 -7.39 4.92
N ALA A 27 2.37 -6.31 4.25
CA ALA A 27 2.11 -4.96 4.71
C ALA A 27 0.63 -4.62 4.49
N LYS A 28 -0.07 -4.20 5.56
CA LYS A 28 -1.41 -3.62 5.50
C LYS A 28 -1.27 -2.11 5.67
N PHE A 29 -1.73 -1.34 4.69
CA PHE A 29 -1.80 0.10 4.77
C PHE A 29 -3.25 0.50 5.03
N GLU A 30 -3.48 1.27 6.09
CA GLU A 30 -4.75 1.93 6.36
C GLU A 30 -4.51 3.44 6.29
N LEU A 31 -5.32 4.13 5.48
CA LEU A 31 -5.27 5.57 5.33
C LEU A 31 -6.55 6.16 5.93
N SER A 32 -6.38 6.95 6.98
CA SER A 32 -7.46 7.74 7.57
C SER A 32 -7.30 9.20 7.13
N GLY A 33 -8.39 9.79 6.66
CA GLY A 33 -8.40 11.17 6.19
C GLY A 33 -9.82 11.65 5.97
N LEU A 34 -9.97 12.97 5.82
CA LEU A 34 -11.22 13.57 5.36
C LEU A 34 -11.19 13.62 3.83
N GLU A 35 -12.23 13.09 3.21
CA GLU A 35 -12.44 13.28 1.77
C GLU A 35 -12.86 14.73 1.52
N MET A 36 -12.13 15.43 0.65
CA MET A 36 -12.45 16.80 0.23
C MET A 36 -12.74 16.80 -1.27
N ILE A 37 -13.85 17.42 -1.65
CA ILE A 37 -14.26 17.54 -3.05
C ILE A 37 -14.50 19.02 -3.37
N ASP A 38 -13.74 19.53 -4.33
CA ASP A 38 -13.89 20.90 -4.85
C ASP A 38 -14.85 20.91 -6.04
N LYS A 39 -15.91 21.71 -5.93
CA LYS A 39 -16.92 21.86 -6.98
C LYS A 39 -17.32 23.31 -7.12
N THR A 40 -17.51 23.74 -8.36
CA THR A 40 -18.12 25.03 -8.66
C THR A 40 -19.62 24.99 -8.37
N VAL A 41 -20.11 26.03 -7.70
CA VAL A 41 -21.54 26.22 -7.45
C VAL A 41 -22.26 26.52 -8.76
N THR A 42 -23.31 25.76 -9.06
CA THR A 42 -24.15 25.95 -10.25
C THR A 42 -25.41 26.73 -9.90
N ARG A 43 -25.95 27.52 -10.85
CA ARG A 43 -27.17 28.32 -10.64
C ARG A 43 -28.40 27.41 -10.51
N SER A 44 -29.26 27.74 -9.56
CA SER A 44 -30.55 27.10 -9.35
C SER A 44 -31.59 28.12 -8.90
N GLY A 45 -32.32 28.71 -9.84
CA GLY A 45 -33.33 29.73 -9.52
C GLY A 45 -32.71 30.90 -8.73
N LYS A 46 -33.11 31.05 -7.46
CA LYS A 46 -32.61 32.06 -6.52
C LYS A 46 -31.48 31.57 -5.60
N SER A 47 -30.99 30.35 -5.80
CA SER A 47 -29.92 29.73 -4.98
C SER A 47 -28.83 29.08 -5.85
N GLY A 48 -27.76 28.65 -5.21
CA GLY A 48 -26.74 27.78 -5.80
C GLY A 48 -26.98 26.31 -5.45
N ARG A 49 -26.54 25.39 -6.31
CA ARG A 49 -26.51 23.94 -6.05
C ARG A 49 -25.11 23.39 -6.27
N VAL A 50 -24.74 22.45 -5.41
CA VAL A 50 -23.56 21.59 -5.54
C VAL A 50 -24.04 20.14 -5.52
N TYR A 51 -23.70 19.37 -6.55
CA TYR A 51 -24.04 17.96 -6.64
C TYR A 51 -22.92 17.11 -6.01
N LEU A 52 -23.23 16.40 -4.94
CA LEU A 52 -22.31 15.52 -4.21
C LEU A 52 -22.49 14.06 -4.66
N PRO A 53 -21.48 13.19 -4.42
CA PRO A 53 -21.63 11.76 -4.69
C PRO A 53 -22.83 11.15 -3.96
N TYR A 54 -23.43 10.12 -4.55
CA TYR A 54 -24.66 9.51 -4.02
C TYR A 54 -24.42 8.82 -2.66
N GLU A 55 -23.24 8.25 -2.47
CA GLU A 55 -22.82 7.62 -1.22
C GLU A 55 -22.73 8.59 -0.02
N TRP A 56 -22.76 9.91 -0.26
CA TRP A 56 -22.83 10.93 0.79
C TRP A 56 -24.27 11.25 1.23
N CYS A 57 -25.29 10.65 0.61
CA CYS A 57 -26.67 10.80 1.08
C CYS A 57 -26.80 10.38 2.56
N GLY A 58 -27.43 11.23 3.36
CA GLY A 58 -27.59 11.03 4.81
C GLY A 58 -26.35 11.30 5.65
N LYS A 59 -25.23 11.76 5.05
CA LYS A 59 -24.02 12.18 5.79
C LYS A 59 -24.11 13.68 6.15
N HIS A 60 -23.41 14.06 7.21
CA HIS A 60 -23.27 15.47 7.59
C HIS A 60 -22.12 16.11 6.80
N VAL A 61 -22.42 17.16 6.04
CA VAL A 61 -21.47 17.82 5.14
C VAL A 61 -21.22 19.26 5.59
N LYS A 62 -19.95 19.69 5.63
CA LYS A 62 -19.57 21.09 5.79
C LYS A 62 -19.16 21.66 4.44
N ILE A 63 -19.60 22.87 4.13
CA ILE A 63 -19.18 23.61 2.94
C ILE A 63 -18.35 24.81 3.40
N ILE A 64 -17.22 25.04 2.74
CA ILE A 64 -16.35 26.20 2.95
C ILE A 64 -16.39 27.02 1.66
N ARG A 65 -16.77 28.29 1.76
CA ARG A 65 -16.70 29.24 0.64
C ARG A 65 -15.23 29.68 0.49
N LEU A 66 -14.70 29.66 -0.73
CA LEU A 66 -13.27 29.88 -1.04
C LEU A 66 -13.00 31.17 -1.83
N ASP A 67 -14.01 32.03 -1.94
CA ASP A 67 -13.95 33.30 -2.68
C ASP A 67 -12.88 34.27 -2.18
#